data_AF-A0A645JK24-F1
#
_entry.id   AF-A0A645JK24-F1
#
_cell.length_a   1.000
_cell.length_b   1.000
_cell.length_c   1.000
_cell.angle_alpha   90.00
_cell.angle_beta   90.00
_cell.angle_gamma   90.00
#
_symmetry.space_group_name_H-M   'P 1'
#
loop_
_entity.id
_entity.type
_entity.pdbx_description
1 polymer ?
#
loop_
_entity_poly.entity_id
_entity_poly.type
_entity_poly.pdbx_seq_one_letter_code
_entity_poly.pdbx_strand_id
1 'polypeptide(L)'
;MIVDTAGRRDMMHMRLTTSTAFIRFVGCNVDQIDYQRIDDWVERIVQWKEAGLKQLFFFVHQNVEKSSPLFSAYLIEKLNKRLNLRIHVPAFANEQKQLF
;
A
#
# COMPACT_ATOMS: atom_id res chain seq x y z
N MET A 1 -5.70 10.73 -9.18
CA MET A 1 -6.16 9.80 -8.13
C MET A 1 -6.46 8.47 -8.79
N ILE A 2 -5.88 7.37 -8.28
CA ILE A 2 -6.07 6.01 -8.78
C ILE A 2 -6.79 5.21 -7.69
N VAL A 3 -7.82 4.45 -8.06
CA VAL A 3 -8.54 3.56 -7.15
C VAL A 3 -8.34 2.13 -7.64
N ASP A 4 -7.73 1.31 -6.81
CA ASP A 4 -7.34 -0.06 -7.14
C ASP A 4 -8.31 -1.06 -6.48
N THR A 5 -9.19 -1.64 -7.29
CA THR A 5 -10.16 -2.66 -6.88
C THR A 5 -9.83 -3.99 -7.56
N ALA A 6 -10.05 -5.12 -6.88
CA ALA A 6 -9.81 -6.44 -7.46
C ALA A 6 -10.70 -6.68 -8.70
N GLY A 7 -10.12 -7.31 -9.73
CA GLY A 7 -10.83 -7.72 -10.95
C GLY A 7 -10.26 -7.15 -12.25
N ARG A 8 -10.20 -5.83 -12.42
CA ARG A 8 -9.80 -5.19 -13.71
C ARG A 8 -8.71 -4.12 -13.55
N ARG A 9 -7.52 -4.55 -13.11
CA ARG A 9 -6.34 -3.67 -12.96
C ARG A 9 -5.72 -3.26 -14.30
N ASP A 10 -5.97 -4.02 -15.35
CA ASP A 10 -5.63 -3.75 -16.76
C ASP A 10 -6.23 -2.45 -17.30
N MET A 11 -7.37 -2.02 -16.77
CA MET A 11 -8.09 -0.83 -17.23
C MET A 11 -7.69 0.47 -16.50
N MET A 12 -6.76 0.40 -15.55
CA MET A 12 -6.32 1.59 -14.82
C MET A 12 -5.28 2.38 -15.62
N HIS A 13 -5.53 3.68 -15.77
CA HIS A 13 -4.53 4.61 -16.27
C HIS A 13 -3.41 4.79 -15.23
N MET A 14 -2.33 4.01 -15.38
CA MET A 14 -1.17 3.94 -14.46
C MET A 14 0.00 4.85 -14.88
N ARG A 15 -0.29 5.99 -15.53
CA ARG A 15 0.74 6.96 -15.95
C ARG A 15 0.88 8.06 -14.90
N LEU A 16 2.12 8.34 -14.50
CA LEU A 16 2.44 9.47 -13.64
C LEU A 16 2.45 10.76 -14.49
N THR A 17 1.46 11.63 -14.30
CA THR A 17 1.37 12.93 -15.01
C THR A 17 1.77 14.12 -14.13
N THR A 18 1.97 13.89 -12.83
CA THR A 18 2.39 14.88 -11.83
C THR A 18 3.41 14.26 -10.89
N SER A 19 4.15 15.06 -10.12
CA SER A 19 5.11 14.56 -9.13
C SER A 19 4.46 13.95 -7.87
N THR A 20 3.12 13.85 -7.83
CA THR A 20 2.35 13.38 -6.68
C THR A 20 1.38 12.28 -7.11
N ALA A 21 1.48 11.10 -6.48
CA ALA A 21 0.54 10.00 -6.68
C ALA A 21 -0.42 9.89 -5.49
N PHE A 22 -1.69 9.64 -5.79
CA PHE A 22 -2.73 9.34 -4.80
C PHE A 22 -3.38 8.02 -5.19
N ILE A 23 -3.26 7.02 -4.33
CA ILE A 23 -3.75 5.65 -4.53
C ILE A 23 -4.69 5.29 -3.39
N ARG A 24 -5.89 4.81 -3.72
CA ARG A 24 -6.79 4.11 -2.79
C ARG A 24 -6.79 2.63 -3.15
N PHE A 25 -6.17 1.81 -2.31
CA PHE A 25 -6.14 0.36 -2.42
C PHE A 25 -7.36 -0.24 -1.72
N VAL A 26 -8.22 -0.90 -2.50
CA VAL A 26 -9.40 -1.62 -2.00
C VAL A 26 -9.08 -3.11 -2.02
N GLY A 27 -9.10 -3.70 -0.84
CA GLY A 27 -8.89 -5.12 -0.66
C GLY A 27 -9.99 -5.99 -1.22
N CYS A 28 -9.67 -7.26 -1.44
CA CYS A 28 -10.64 -8.28 -1.81
C CYS A 28 -11.00 -9.24 -0.66
N ASN A 29 -10.49 -9.00 0.55
CA ASN A 29 -10.60 -9.89 1.71
C ASN A 29 -10.01 -11.29 1.47
N VAL A 30 -9.02 -11.39 0.57
CA VAL A 30 -8.22 -12.59 0.34
C VAL A 30 -6.75 -12.20 0.49
N ASP A 31 -6.19 -12.46 1.67
CA ASP A 31 -4.88 -11.93 2.07
C ASP A 31 -3.77 -12.24 1.06
N GLN A 32 -3.72 -13.48 0.53
CA GLN A 32 -2.72 -13.87 -0.46
C GLN A 32 -2.77 -13.00 -1.73
N ILE A 33 -3.98 -12.69 -2.21
CA ILE A 33 -4.19 -11.86 -3.40
C ILE A 33 -3.84 -10.40 -3.07
N ASP A 34 -4.24 -9.90 -1.90
CA ASP A 34 -3.98 -8.52 -1.52
C ASP A 34 -2.48 -8.26 -1.27
N TYR A 35 -1.73 -9.21 -0.67
CA TYR A 35 -0.27 -9.13 -0.56
C TYR A 35 0.41 -9.10 -1.93
N GLN A 36 0.02 -9.99 -2.85
CA GLN A 36 0.56 -9.99 -4.20
C GLN A 36 0.27 -8.67 -4.92
N ARG A 37 -0.94 -8.13 -4.77
CA ARG A 37 -1.33 -6.85 -5.36
C ARG A 37 -0.57 -5.67 -4.77
N ILE A 38 -0.17 -5.72 -3.50
CA ILE A 38 0.70 -4.73 -2.86
C ILE A 38 2.12 -4.82 -3.42
N ASP A 39 2.63 -6.03 -3.68
CA ASP A 39 3.95 -6.23 -4.27
C ASP A 39 4.05 -5.59 -5.66
N ASP A 40 3.04 -5.79 -6.51
CA ASP A 40 2.97 -5.12 -7.80
C ASP A 40 2.98 -3.59 -7.67
N TRP A 41 2.31 -3.07 -6.63
CA TRP A 41 2.31 -1.63 -6.33
C TRP A 41 3.68 -1.15 -5.88
N VAL A 42 4.41 -1.92 -5.08
CA VAL A 42 5.79 -1.60 -4.68
C VAL A 42 6.67 -1.45 -5.92
N GLU A 43 6.63 -2.39 -6.86
CA GLU A 43 7.41 -2.28 -8.11
C GLU A 43 7.02 -1.03 -8.91
N ARG A 44 5.73 -0.74 -9.02
CA ARG A 44 5.24 0.46 -9.72
C ARG A 44 5.74 1.74 -9.06
N ILE A 45 5.68 1.81 -7.73
CA ILE A 45 6.12 2.98 -6.97
C ILE A 45 7.63 3.19 -7.12
N VAL A 46 8.43 2.10 -7.17
CA VAL A 46 9.87 2.18 -7.43
C VAL A 46 10.13 2.80 -8.81
N GLN A 47 9.45 2.32 -9.86
CA GLN A 47 9.56 2.90 -11.21
C GLN A 47 9.13 4.37 -11.25
N TRP A 48 8.03 4.72 -10.58
CA TRP A 48 7.58 6.11 -10.48
C TRP A 48 8.55 6.99 -9.70
N LYS A 49 9.22 6.45 -8.68
CA LYS A 49 10.25 7.17 -7.92
C LYS A 49 11.42 7.56 -8.83
N GLU A 50 11.88 6.65 -9.67
CA GLU A 50 12.91 6.91 -10.68
C GLU A 50 12.42 7.93 -11.73
N ALA A 51 11.13 7.89 -12.08
CA ALA A 51 10.50 8.83 -13.01
C ALA A 51 10.14 10.21 -12.39
N GLY A 52 10.53 10.50 -11.15
CA GLY A 52 10.36 11.82 -10.53
C GLY A 52 9.18 11.95 -9.56
N LEU A 53 8.60 10.85 -9.08
CA LEU A 53 7.63 10.87 -7.98
C LEU A 53 8.27 11.44 -6.72
N LYS A 54 7.68 12.52 -6.21
CA LYS A 54 8.11 13.21 -4.99
C LYS A 54 7.22 12.88 -3.80
N GLN A 55 5.91 12.77 -4.03
CA GLN A 55 4.94 12.52 -2.97
C GLN A 55 4.02 11.35 -3.32
N LEU A 56 3.83 10.44 -2.35
CA LEU A 56 2.89 9.35 -2.46
C LEU A 56 1.87 9.46 -1.31
N PHE A 57 0.59 9.34 -1.65
CA PHE A 57 -0.49 9.09 -0.70
C PHE A 57 -1.11 7.73 -1.02
N PHE A 58 -0.99 6.77 -0.10
CA PHE A 58 -1.48 5.40 -0.29
C PHE A 58 -2.47 5.06 0.84
N PHE A 59 -3.74 4.89 0.49
CA PHE A 59 -4.83 4.61 1.44
C PHE A 59 -5.29 3.18 1.30
N VAL A 60 -5.16 2.39 2.36
CA VAL A 60 -5.68 1.02 2.42
C VAL A 60 -7.12 1.05 2.94
N HIS A 61 -8.04 0.43 2.20
CA HIS A 61 -9.42 0.24 2.60
C HIS A 61 -9.76 -1.25 2.55
N GLN A 62 -10.04 -1.82 3.71
CA GLN A 62 -10.55 -3.18 3.88
C GLN A 62 -11.87 -3.13 4.64
N ASN A 63 -12.79 -4.03 4.33
CA ASN A 63 -14.04 -4.16 5.07
C ASN A 63 -13.80 -4.75 6.47
N VAL A 64 -12.74 -5.53 6.65
CA VAL A 64 -12.31 -6.07 7.94
C VAL A 64 -11.22 -5.17 8.52
N GLU A 65 -11.51 -4.54 9.66
CA GLU A 65 -10.70 -3.46 10.24
C GLU A 65 -9.25 -3.87 10.56
N LYS A 66 -9.03 -5.12 10.99
CA LYS A 66 -7.71 -5.63 11.41
C LYS A 66 -6.68 -5.67 10.27
N SER A 67 -7.11 -5.80 9.02
CA SER A 67 -6.20 -6.03 7.89
C SER A 67 -5.57 -4.72 7.35
N SER A 68 -6.19 -3.56 7.60
CA SER A 68 -5.68 -2.29 7.05
C SER A 68 -4.33 -1.84 7.64
N PRO A 69 -4.11 -1.91 8.97
CA PRO A 69 -2.79 -1.65 9.56
C PRO A 69 -1.73 -2.64 9.09
N LEU A 70 -2.09 -3.93 8.93
CA LEU A 70 -1.19 -4.99 8.49
C LEU A 70 -0.66 -4.72 7.08
N PHE A 71 -1.54 -4.43 6.14
CA PHE A 71 -1.15 -4.12 4.76
C PHE A 71 -0.37 -2.81 4.65
N SER A 72 -0.69 -1.81 5.48
CA SER A 72 0.06 -0.56 5.52
C SER A 72 1.48 -0.76 6.05
N ALA A 73 1.65 -1.52 7.14
CA ALA A 73 2.97 -1.87 7.67
C ALA A 73 3.79 -2.64 6.62
N TYR A 74 3.18 -3.65 5.99
CA TYR A 74 3.81 -4.46 4.95
C TYR A 74 4.29 -3.62 3.75
N LEU A 75 3.44 -2.72 3.25
CA LEU A 75 3.81 -1.79 2.18
C LEU A 75 5.01 -0.92 2.57
N ILE A 76 4.98 -0.34 3.78
CA ILE A 76 6.02 0.56 4.28
C ILE A 76 7.36 -0.18 4.42
N GLU A 77 7.36 -1.38 4.99
CA GLU A 77 8.56 -2.22 5.13
C GLU A 77 9.20 -2.51 3.77
N LYS A 78 8.39 -2.88 2.77
CA LYS A 78 8.90 -3.13 1.41
C LYS A 78 9.44 -1.87 0.75
N LEU A 79 8.76 -0.73 0.88
CA LEU A 79 9.25 0.54 0.32
C LEU A 79 10.54 1.00 1.00
N ASN A 80 10.64 0.91 2.33
CA ASN A 80 11.87 1.20 3.07
C ASN A 80 13.03 0.35 2.58
N LYS A 81 12.81 -0.96 2.41
CA LYS A 81 13.85 -1.88 1.91
C LYS A 81 14.26 -1.57 0.47
N ARG A 82 13.30 -1.31 -0.42
CA ARG A 82 13.55 -1.15 -1.86
C ARG A 82 14.10 0.21 -2.25
N LEU A 83 13.70 1.25 -1.53
CA LEU A 83 14.05 2.64 -1.83
C LEU A 83 14.99 3.26 -0.78
N ASN A 84 15.49 2.45 0.16
CA ASN A 84 16.31 2.88 1.29
C ASN A 84 15.68 4.06 2.06
N LEU A 85 14.37 3.99 2.28
CA LEU A 85 13.60 5.00 3.01
C LEU A 85 13.55 4.69 4.50
N ARG A 86 13.13 5.69 5.28
CA ARG A 86 12.96 5.60 6.74
C ARG A 86 11.55 6.04 7.15
N ILE A 87 10.55 5.52 6.46
CA ILE A 87 9.13 5.76 6.78
C ILE A 87 8.80 4.97 8.05
N HIS A 88 8.11 5.60 8.99
CA HIS A 88 7.67 4.96 10.23
C HIS A 88 6.67 3.83 9.93
N VAL A 89 6.99 2.61 10.38
CA VAL A 89 6.08 1.47 10.34
C VAL A 89 5.16 1.55 11.57
N PRO A 90 3.83 1.57 11.40
CA PRO A 90 2.90 1.64 12.52
C PRO A 90 3.05 0.39 13.40
N ALA A 91 3.16 0.59 14.71
CA ALA A 91 3.12 -0.50 15.67
C ALA A 91 1.70 -1.07 15.75
N PHE A 92 1.58 -2.40 15.71
CA PHE A 92 0.33 -3.06 16.06
C PHE A 92 0.05 -2.80 17.54
N ALA A 93 -1.16 -2.36 17.87
CA ALA A 93 -1.61 -2.40 19.25
C ALA A 93 -1.62 -3.89 19.65
N ASN A 94 -0.62 -4.31 20.41
CA ASN A 94 -0.55 -5.68 20.92
C ASN A 94 -1.86 -6.03 21.62
N GLU A 95 -2.23 -7.30 21.43
CA GLU A 95 -3.26 -8.05 22.12
C GLU A 95 -3.56 -7.51 23.52
N GLN A 96 -4.87 -7.40 23.81
CA GLN A 96 -5.41 -7.08 25.12
C GLN A 96 -4.46 -7.52 26.25
N LYS A 97 -3.91 -6.54 26.98
CA LYS A 97 -3.59 -6.78 28.37
C LYS A 97 -4.86 -7.32 29.00
N GLN A 98 -4.92 -8.63 29.23
CA GLN A 98 -5.81 -9.24 30.20
C GLN A 98 -5.52 -8.51 31.51
N LEU A 99 -6.37 -7.54 31.83
CA LEU A 99 -6.45 -6.94 33.15
C LEU A 99 -7.20 -7.96 34.00
N PHE A 100 -6.52 -8.50 35.01
CA PHE A 100 -7.15 -9.16 36.14
C PHE A 100 -8.19 -8.23 36.79
#